data_AF-A0A8T6XJI4-F1
#
_entry.id   AF-A0A8T6XJI4-F1
#
_cell.length_a   1.000
_cell.length_b   1.000
_cell.length_c   1.000
_cell.angle_alpha   90.00
_cell.angle_beta   90.00
_cell.angle_gamma   90.00
#
_symmetry.space_group_name_H-M   'P 1'
#
loop_
_entity.id
_entity.type
_entity.pdbx_description
1 polymer ?
#
loop_
_entity_poly.entity_id
_entity_poly.type
_entity_poly.pdbx_seq_one_letter_code
_entity_poly.pdbx_strand_id
1 'polypeptide(L)'
;DDEGVPSRRNVLIDDGVLQGFLYDTFTANQYGVETTGNAARGGGSGWKTQPEAGTTNVAFYLPSLGELEDLVAEVDRGVLVHDLMGCHTANRSTLDFSLNSTMPY
;
A
#
# COMPACT_ATOMS: atom_id res chain seq x y z
N ASP A 1 8.94 -11.31 -9.42
CA ASP A 1 9.59 -10.40 -8.46
C ASP A 1 11.11 -10.53 -8.59
N ASP A 2 11.91 -9.95 -7.71
CA ASP A 2 13.39 -9.98 -7.78
C ASP A 2 14.02 -11.33 -7.33
N GLU A 3 13.18 -12.34 -7.10
CA GLU A 3 13.56 -13.73 -6.80
C GLU A 3 13.09 -14.70 -7.89
N GLY A 4 12.45 -14.20 -8.95
CA GLY A 4 11.95 -15.02 -10.07
C GLY A 4 10.57 -15.64 -9.83
N VAL A 5 9.87 -15.26 -8.76
CA VAL A 5 8.51 -15.72 -8.46
C VAL A 5 7.51 -14.94 -9.34
N PRO A 6 6.55 -15.61 -10.02
CA PRO A 6 5.51 -14.93 -10.77
C PRO A 6 4.69 -13.98 -9.90
N SER A 7 4.60 -12.72 -10.32
CA SER A 7 3.77 -11.72 -9.63
C SER A 7 2.28 -12.04 -9.81
N ARG A 8 1.49 -11.74 -8.77
CA ARG A 8 0.04 -11.95 -8.77
C ARG A 8 -0.67 -10.85 -7.98
N ARG A 9 -1.99 -10.78 -8.13
CA ARG A 9 -2.83 -9.93 -7.27
C ARG A 9 -2.91 -10.59 -5.89
N ASN A 10 -2.39 -9.91 -4.88
CA ASN A 10 -2.51 -10.30 -3.49
C ASN A 10 -3.56 -9.41 -2.83
N VAL A 11 -4.64 -10.01 -2.32
CA VAL A 11 -5.66 -9.28 -1.55
C VAL A 11 -5.11 -9.09 -0.14
N LEU A 12 -4.92 -7.85 0.28
CA LEU A 12 -4.41 -7.52 1.61
C LEU A 12 -5.53 -7.29 2.62
N ILE A 13 -6.57 -6.59 2.17
CA ILE A 13 -7.76 -6.27 2.97
C ILE A 13 -8.97 -6.60 2.10
N ASP A 14 -9.93 -7.30 2.69
CA ASP A 14 -11.21 -7.66 2.08
C ASP A 14 -12.32 -7.34 3.08
N ASP A 15 -13.28 -6.49 2.70
CA ASP A 15 -14.36 -6.00 3.56
C ASP A 15 -13.91 -5.55 4.97
N GLY A 16 -12.79 -4.82 5.01
CA GLY A 16 -12.19 -4.31 6.27
C GLY A 16 -11.43 -5.36 7.09
N VAL A 17 -11.35 -6.60 6.62
CA VAL A 17 -10.62 -7.70 7.28
C VAL A 17 -9.26 -7.90 6.62
N LEU A 18 -8.20 -7.90 7.43
CA LEU A 18 -6.85 -8.24 7.00
C LEU A 18 -6.79 -9.71 6.55
N GLN A 19 -6.42 -9.93 5.29
CA GLN A 19 -6.28 -11.26 4.69
C GLN A 19 -4.87 -11.83 4.83
N GLY A 20 -3.86 -10.96 4.89
CA GLY A 20 -2.47 -11.37 5.04
C GLY A 20 -1.48 -10.24 4.79
N PHE A 21 -0.20 -10.62 4.75
CA PHE A 21 0.92 -9.73 4.49
C PHE A 21 1.63 -10.12 3.19
N LEU A 22 2.52 -9.25 2.73
CA LEU A 22 3.39 -9.54 1.59
C LEU A 22 4.66 -10.24 2.09
N TYR A 23 5.09 -11.25 1.35
CA TYR A 23 6.26 -12.06 1.69
C TYR A 23 7.18 -12.23 0.48
N ASP A 24 8.48 -12.09 0.75
CA ASP A 24 9.55 -12.65 -0.08
C ASP A 24 9.77 -14.14 0.30
N THR A 25 10.70 -14.83 -0.35
CA THR A 25 10.99 -16.24 -0.05
C THR A 25 11.50 -16.44 1.38
N PHE A 26 12.29 -15.51 1.90
CA PHE A 26 12.89 -15.63 3.22
C PHE A 26 11.86 -15.49 4.35
N THR A 27 11.06 -14.42 4.31
CA THR A 27 9.98 -14.14 5.26
C THR A 27 8.88 -15.18 5.15
N ALA A 28 8.51 -15.62 3.95
CA ALA A 28 7.57 -16.72 3.76
C ALA A 28 8.01 -17.98 4.51
N ASN A 29 9.28 -18.36 4.36
CA ASN A 29 9.85 -19.50 5.08
C ASN A 29 9.86 -19.29 6.61
N GLN A 30 10.18 -18.08 7.10
CA GLN A 30 10.15 -17.79 8.54
C GLN A 30 8.74 -17.92 9.15
N TYR A 31 7.70 -17.52 8.41
CA TYR A 31 6.31 -17.60 8.87
C TYR A 31 5.62 -18.91 8.50
N GLY A 32 6.30 -19.83 7.81
CA GLY A 32 5.73 -21.11 7.38
C GLY A 32 4.61 -20.97 6.34
N VAL A 33 4.68 -19.94 5.51
CA VAL A 33 3.69 -19.63 4.45
C VAL A 33 4.35 -19.65 3.07
N GLU A 34 3.54 -19.52 2.01
CA GLU A 34 4.05 -19.37 0.66
C GLU A 34 4.43 -17.92 0.34
N THR A 35 5.46 -17.73 -0.49
CA THR A 35 5.84 -16.41 -1.03
C THR A 35 4.70 -15.78 -1.81
N THR A 36 4.50 -14.48 -1.65
CA THR A 36 3.47 -13.73 -2.38
C THR A 36 3.95 -13.20 -3.72
N GLY A 37 5.21 -13.46 -4.08
CA GLY A 37 5.83 -12.89 -5.28
C GLY A 37 6.08 -11.39 -5.12
N ASN A 38 6.57 -10.98 -3.95
CA ASN A 38 6.77 -9.59 -3.57
C ASN A 38 8.20 -9.28 -3.13
N ALA A 39 9.17 -10.09 -3.52
CA ALA A 39 10.57 -9.76 -3.27
C ALA A 39 11.01 -8.57 -4.15
N ALA A 40 11.48 -7.51 -3.51
CA ALA A 40 11.94 -6.31 -4.19
C ALA A 40 13.31 -5.88 -3.65
N ARG A 41 14.18 -5.42 -4.55
CA ARG A 41 15.48 -4.84 -4.22
C ARG A 41 15.34 -3.32 -4.20
N GLY A 42 15.18 -2.77 -3.00
CA GLY A 42 15.06 -1.33 -2.79
C GLY A 42 16.37 -0.57 -3.03
N GLY A 43 16.26 0.67 -3.53
CA GLY A 43 17.32 1.68 -3.52
C GLY A 43 18.24 1.72 -4.76
N GLY A 44 18.96 2.83 -4.92
CA GLY A 44 19.81 3.14 -6.09
C GLY A 44 21.00 2.20 -6.35
N SER A 45 21.14 1.11 -5.58
CA SER A 45 22.17 0.08 -5.75
C SER A 45 21.63 -1.26 -6.28
N GLY A 46 20.31 -1.38 -6.54
CA GLY A 46 19.68 -2.46 -7.31
C GLY A 46 20.17 -3.86 -6.98
N TRP A 47 20.88 -4.50 -7.91
CA TRP A 47 21.36 -5.89 -7.79
C TRP A 47 22.29 -6.16 -6.59
N LYS A 48 22.87 -5.12 -5.97
CA LYS A 48 23.76 -5.26 -4.81
C LYS A 48 23.01 -5.44 -3.48
N THR A 49 21.73 -5.12 -3.43
CA THR A 49 20.93 -5.23 -2.21
C THR A 49 20.27 -6.60 -2.14
N GLN A 50 20.13 -7.13 -0.93
CA GLN A 50 19.35 -8.33 -0.69
C GLN A 50 17.86 -8.02 -0.98
N PRO A 51 17.10 -8.94 -1.59
CA PRO A 51 15.68 -8.69 -1.78
C PRO A 51 15.00 -8.71 -0.42
N GLU A 52 13.97 -7.88 -0.29
CA GLU A 52 13.09 -7.81 0.87
C GLU A 52 11.63 -7.74 0.41
N ALA A 53 10.69 -8.15 1.26
CA ALA A 53 9.27 -8.03 0.95
C ALA A 53 8.88 -6.56 0.69
N GLY A 54 8.33 -6.29 -0.49
CA GLY A 54 8.00 -4.96 -0.97
C GLY A 54 6.71 -4.90 -1.81
N THR A 55 6.15 -3.69 -1.89
CA THR A 55 4.96 -3.42 -2.69
C THR A 55 5.33 -3.18 -4.15
N THR A 56 4.43 -3.55 -5.07
CA THR A 56 4.54 -3.19 -6.50
C THR A 56 3.52 -2.10 -6.83
N ASN A 57 2.25 -2.46 -6.94
CA ASN A 57 1.13 -1.54 -7.12
C ASN A 57 0.12 -1.81 -6.01
N VAL A 58 -0.13 -0.79 -5.16
CA VAL A 58 -1.16 -0.84 -4.13
C VAL A 58 -2.35 -0.04 -4.63
N ALA A 59 -3.50 -0.69 -4.76
CA ALA A 59 -4.72 -0.07 -5.27
C ALA A 59 -5.92 -0.46 -4.39
N PHE A 60 -6.83 0.50 -4.20
CA PHE A 60 -8.11 0.25 -3.55
C PHE A 60 -9.13 -0.15 -4.62
N TYR A 61 -9.82 -1.26 -4.37
CA TYR A 61 -10.94 -1.72 -5.18
C TYR A 61 -12.20 -1.61 -4.34
N LEU A 62 -12.79 -0.42 -4.35
CA LEU A 62 -14.02 -0.13 -3.61
C LEU A 62 -15.21 -0.20 -4.57
N PRO A 63 -16.40 -0.61 -4.10
CA PRO A 63 -17.62 -0.34 -4.83
C PRO A 63 -17.77 1.17 -5.06
N SER A 64 -18.48 1.55 -6.13
CA SER A 64 -18.78 2.96 -6.36
C SER A 64 -19.53 3.53 -5.15
N LEU A 65 -19.07 4.67 -4.66
CA LEU A 65 -19.72 5.43 -3.59
C LEU A 65 -20.68 6.51 -4.15
N GLY A 66 -20.85 6.59 -5.47
CA GLY A 66 -21.55 7.68 -6.14
C GLY A 66 -20.58 8.62 -6.86
N GLU A 67 -21.11 9.70 -7.41
CA GLU A 67 -20.31 10.76 -8.02
C GLU A 67 -19.70 11.65 -6.94
N LEU A 68 -18.56 12.28 -7.24
CA LEU A 68 -17.83 13.11 -6.28
C LEU A 68 -18.69 14.29 -5.79
N GLU A 69 -19.50 14.87 -6.67
CA GLU A 69 -20.37 16.00 -6.38
C GLU A 69 -21.42 15.65 -5.32
N ASP A 70 -21.98 14.44 -5.39
CA ASP A 70 -22.96 13.96 -4.42
C ASP A 70 -22.30 13.77 -3.05
N LEU A 71 -21.12 13.15 -3.02
CA LEU A 71 -20.33 12.95 -1.80
C LEU A 71 -19.92 14.27 -1.14
N VAL A 72 -19.56 15.29 -1.94
CA VAL A 72 -19.20 16.62 -1.43
C VAL A 72 -20.44 17.34 -0.89
N ALA A 73 -21.61 17.18 -1.53
CA ALA A 73 -22.86 17.80 -1.09
C ALA A 73 -23.36 17.27 0.26
N GLU A 74 -22.98 16.05 0.65
CA GLU A 74 -23.27 15.47 1.97
C GLU A 74 -22.46 16.09 3.12
N VAL A 75 -21.43 16.88 2.81
CA VAL A 75 -20.51 17.44 3.80
C VAL A 75 -20.84 18.91 4.08
N ASP A 76 -21.45 19.20 5.24
CA ASP A 76 -21.79 20.57 5.67
C ASP A 76 -20.56 21.49 5.79
N ARG A 77 -19.45 20.95 6.29
CA ARG A 77 -18.15 21.65 6.41
C ARG A 77 -17.01 20.63 6.46
N GLY A 78 -16.15 20.65 5.46
CA GLY A 78 -15.01 19.74 5.35
C GLY A 78 -13.86 20.31 4.53
N VAL A 79 -12.90 19.46 4.19
CA VAL A 79 -11.79 19.78 3.28
C VAL A 79 -11.72 18.67 2.23
N LEU A 80 -11.75 19.04 0.96
CA LEU A 80 -11.51 18.11 -0.13
C LEU A 80 -10.02 18.07 -0.43
N VAL A 81 -9.39 16.91 -0.19
CA VAL A 81 -7.98 16.67 -0.47
C VAL A 81 -7.87 15.89 -1.78
N HIS A 82 -7.45 16.57 -2.84
CA HIS A 82 -7.26 15.95 -4.16
C HIS A 82 -5.85 15.33 -4.30
N ASP A 83 -4.82 16.05 -3.86
CA ASP A 83 -3.41 15.65 -4.00
C ASP A 83 -2.60 15.84 -2.72
N LEU A 84 -1.64 14.95 -2.51
CA LEU A 84 -0.69 14.99 -1.40
C LEU A 84 0.70 15.37 -1.91
N MET A 85 1.41 16.21 -1.16
CA MET A 85 2.81 16.57 -1.44
C MET A 85 3.79 15.41 -1.19
N GLY A 86 3.33 14.32 -0.59
CA GLY A 86 4.10 13.11 -0.32
C GLY A 86 3.64 12.39 0.94
N CYS A 87 3.87 11.07 0.99
CA CYS A 87 3.57 10.21 2.13
C CYS A 87 4.89 9.76 2.78
N HIS A 88 5.52 10.66 3.55
CA HIS A 88 6.87 10.43 4.09
C HIS A 88 6.92 10.22 5.60
N THR A 89 5.81 10.44 6.31
CA THR A 89 5.76 10.46 7.77
C THR A 89 4.71 9.48 8.30
N ALA A 90 4.85 8.20 7.95
CA ALA A 90 4.09 7.11 8.56
C ALA A 90 4.99 6.27 9.47
N ASN A 91 4.65 6.19 10.75
CA ASN A 91 5.34 5.37 11.74
C ASN A 91 4.65 4.01 11.85
N ARG A 92 5.29 2.95 11.35
CA ARG A 92 4.73 1.59 11.37
C ARG A 92 4.60 1.00 12.78
N SER A 93 5.37 1.49 13.75
CA SER A 93 5.37 0.96 15.13
C SER A 93 4.25 1.57 15.99
N THR A 94 3.97 2.87 15.81
CA THR A 94 2.89 3.55 16.55
C THR A 94 1.60 3.67 15.76
N LEU A 95 1.66 3.41 14.45
CA LEU A 95 0.58 3.60 13.47
C LEU A 95 0.21 5.08 13.22
N ASP A 96 0.96 6.03 13.79
CA ASP A 96 0.75 7.44 13.51
C ASP A 96 1.21 7.79 12.11
N PHE A 97 0.42 8.60 11.40
CA PHE A 97 0.83 9.18 10.13
C PHE A 97 0.39 10.64 10.01
N SER A 98 1.20 11.42 9.30
CA SER A 98 0.89 12.80 8.92
C SER A 98 1.12 12.96 7.42
N LEU A 99 0.25 13.72 6.76
CA LEU A 99 0.31 13.96 5.32
C LEU A 99 0.08 15.45 5.05
N ASN A 100 0.82 15.99 4.08
CA ASN A 100 0.66 17.36 3.63
C ASN A 100 -0.13 17.37 2.31
N SER A 101 -1.20 18.17 2.26
CA SER A 101 -1.94 18.41 1.02
C SER A 101 -1.28 19.52 0.22
N THR A 102 -1.21 19.36 -1.10
CA THR A 102 -0.68 20.39 -2.01
C THR A 102 -1.72 21.49 -2.26
N MET A 103 -3.01 21.12 -2.33
CA MET A 103 -4.12 22.01 -2.63
C MET A 103 -5.41 21.52 -1.95
N PRO A 104 -5.70 21.98 -0.72
CA PRO A 104 -7.00 21.75 -0.10
C PRO A 104 -8.05 22.75 -0.64
N TYR A 105 -9.25 22.25 -0.94
CA TYR A 105 -10.45 23.06 -1.25
C TYR A 105 -11.46 22.99 -0.10
#